data_AF-A0A847XDX3-F1
#
_entry.id   AF-A0A847XDX3-F1
#
_cell.length_a   1.000
_cell.length_b   1.000
_cell.length_c   1.000
_cell.angle_alpha   90.00
_cell.angle_beta   90.00
_cell.angle_gamma   90.00
#
_symmetry.space_group_name_H-M   'P 1'
#
loop_
_entity.id
_entity.type
_entity.pdbx_description
1 polymer ?
#
loop_
_entity_poly.entity_id
_entity_poly.type
_entity_poly.pdbx_seq_one_letter_code
_entity_poly.pdbx_strand_id
1 'polypeptide(L)'
;MKSERIKRPLMASFYEDIMSNKGPSHITDLIVLTIKSLMPSENHVEVNIDYNRYGKEIKLWKYYRHGENSSLMNILGDMDPYIYWHHKDDTVYFRIMPIILTNKDYSIVKREVIKNILFTTGNIETLIEGLLLAKLLYLLILDEKDIIEKLKEEVIGLSQVEFIEDYKEYFRIPIKKYRGNFPVEFEQNKIYGLNNLNLSTSQKFEMLRDSIEVVLNNKAGETSIGRCIKDYIDDNAVGYFFPDDHYIELSKYIYNLRKGRINPQALKIEEYILPDVFQFNEGEVFYHSLLNKSKVIKKEKVDDRIIVFINSKSGLYRFTK
;
A
#
# COMPACT_ATOMS: atom_id res chain seq x y z
N MET A 1 -9.21 -15.21 19.49
CA MET A 1 -9.24 -13.75 19.76
C MET A 1 -8.04 -13.00 19.15
N LYS A 2 -6.79 -13.15 19.61
CA LYS A 2 -5.63 -12.41 19.02
C LYS A 2 -5.39 -12.65 17.51
N SER A 3 -5.78 -13.81 16.97
CA SER A 3 -5.60 -14.18 15.56
C SER A 3 -6.55 -13.50 14.57
N GLU A 4 -7.73 -13.06 15.00
CA GLU A 4 -8.66 -12.34 14.13
C GLU A 4 -8.34 -10.86 14.07
N ARG A 5 -7.82 -10.30 15.16
CA ARG A 5 -7.51 -8.88 15.27
C ARG A 5 -6.49 -8.39 14.23
N ILE A 6 -5.51 -9.22 13.88
CA ILE A 6 -4.50 -8.88 12.84
C ILE A 6 -5.09 -8.72 11.43
N LYS A 7 -6.25 -9.33 11.15
CA LYS A 7 -6.90 -9.23 9.84
C LYS A 7 -7.70 -7.94 9.71
N ARG A 8 -8.18 -7.40 10.82
CA ARG A 8 -9.14 -6.29 10.86
C ARG A 8 -8.67 -5.01 10.19
N PRO A 9 -7.42 -4.52 10.36
CA PRO A 9 -7.00 -3.28 9.71
C PRO A 9 -7.15 -3.34 8.19
N LEU A 10 -6.82 -4.49 7.59
CA LEU A 10 -6.97 -4.71 6.15
C LEU A 10 -8.44 -4.76 5.74
N MET A 11 -9.30 -5.40 6.54
CA MET A 11 -10.73 -5.44 6.27
C MET A 11 -11.40 -4.07 6.39
N ALA A 12 -11.04 -3.30 7.41
CA ALA A 12 -11.47 -1.90 7.58
C ALA A 12 -11.08 -1.05 6.37
N SER A 13 -9.87 -1.27 5.83
CA SER A 13 -9.40 -0.56 4.63
C SER A 13 -10.24 -0.83 3.40
N PHE A 14 -10.54 -2.10 3.13
CA PHE A 14 -11.41 -2.45 2.00
C PHE A 14 -12.82 -1.89 2.19
N TYR A 15 -13.34 -1.94 3.42
CA TYR A 15 -14.70 -1.49 3.72
C TYR A 15 -14.82 0.02 3.53
N GLU A 16 -13.87 0.77 4.10
CA GLU A 16 -13.80 2.22 3.99
C GLU A 16 -13.70 2.67 2.52
N ASP A 17 -12.86 2.02 1.70
CA ASP A 17 -12.75 2.33 0.27
C ASP A 17 -14.07 2.07 -0.46
N ILE A 18 -14.65 0.88 -0.27
CA ILE A 18 -15.86 0.46 -0.97
C ILE A 18 -17.05 1.31 -0.59
N MET A 19 -17.22 1.64 0.69
CA MET A 19 -18.34 2.46 1.15
C MET A 19 -18.19 3.91 0.70
N SER A 20 -16.99 4.47 0.76
CA SER A 20 -16.73 5.84 0.32
C SER A 20 -16.90 6.02 -1.18
N ASN A 21 -16.52 5.01 -1.97
CA ASN A 21 -16.53 5.08 -3.44
C ASN A 21 -17.72 4.37 -4.09
N LYS A 22 -18.64 3.80 -3.30
CA LYS A 22 -19.78 2.97 -3.78
C LYS A 22 -19.34 1.79 -4.64
N GLY A 23 -18.20 1.19 -4.28
CA GLY A 23 -17.55 0.11 -5.01
C GLY A 23 -16.02 0.17 -4.86
N PRO A 24 -15.29 -0.88 -5.28
CA PRO A 24 -13.83 -0.88 -5.25
C PRO A 24 -13.26 0.27 -6.08
N SER A 25 -12.25 0.96 -5.55
CA SER A 25 -11.51 1.99 -6.27
C SER A 25 -10.06 1.57 -6.53
N HIS A 26 -9.27 2.47 -7.12
CA HIS A 26 -7.82 2.33 -7.23
C HIS A 26 -7.15 2.02 -5.87
N ILE A 27 -7.70 2.45 -4.74
CA ILE A 27 -7.16 2.09 -3.41
C ILE A 27 -7.24 0.58 -3.20
N THR A 28 -8.41 -0.03 -3.39
CA THR A 28 -8.57 -1.50 -3.33
C THR A 28 -7.64 -2.20 -4.32
N ASP A 29 -7.56 -1.72 -5.57
CA ASP A 29 -6.66 -2.30 -6.58
C ASP A 29 -5.22 -2.36 -6.03
N LEU A 30 -4.70 -1.25 -5.52
CA LEU A 30 -3.31 -1.12 -5.08
C LEU A 30 -3.00 -1.92 -3.80
N ILE A 31 -3.97 -2.04 -2.88
CA ILE A 31 -3.86 -2.96 -1.75
C ILE A 31 -3.66 -4.38 -2.30
N VAL A 32 -4.52 -4.83 -3.23
CA VAL A 32 -4.43 -6.17 -3.83
C VAL A 32 -3.11 -6.38 -4.57
N LEU A 33 -2.64 -5.40 -5.35
CA LEU A 33 -1.35 -5.49 -6.03
C LEU A 33 -0.19 -5.65 -5.05
N THR A 34 -0.25 -4.94 -3.93
CA THR A 34 0.76 -5.08 -2.87
C THR A 34 0.71 -6.48 -2.28
N ILE A 35 -0.47 -7.00 -1.94
CA ILE A 35 -0.65 -8.37 -1.42
C ILE A 35 -0.10 -9.42 -2.40
N LYS A 36 -0.41 -9.31 -3.70
CA LYS A 36 0.07 -10.24 -4.76
C LYS A 36 1.59 -10.24 -4.90
N SER A 37 2.23 -9.14 -4.49
CA SER A 37 3.67 -8.93 -4.60
C SER A 37 4.44 -9.25 -3.32
N LEU A 38 3.76 -9.60 -2.22
CA LEU A 38 4.41 -10.06 -1.00
C LEU A 38 4.99 -11.46 -1.18
N MET A 39 6.28 -11.59 -0.89
CA MET A 39 7.06 -12.80 -1.00
C MET A 39 7.76 -13.10 0.33
N PRO A 40 7.47 -14.25 0.97
CA PRO A 40 8.24 -14.69 2.12
C PRO A 40 9.68 -15.01 1.70
N SER A 41 10.65 -14.60 2.50
CA SER A 41 12.06 -14.92 2.28
C SER A 41 12.32 -16.41 2.49
N GLU A 42 13.22 -16.96 1.67
CA GLU A 42 13.67 -18.36 1.82
C GLU A 42 14.66 -18.52 2.98
N ASN A 43 15.39 -17.45 3.34
CA ASN A 43 16.52 -17.50 4.28
C ASN A 43 16.23 -16.84 5.62
N HIS A 44 15.24 -15.95 5.69
CA HIS A 44 14.97 -15.12 6.87
C HIS A 44 13.48 -15.12 7.22
N VAL A 45 13.15 -14.86 8.49
CA VAL A 45 11.75 -14.76 8.95
C VAL A 45 11.21 -13.37 8.61
N GLU A 46 11.03 -13.13 7.32
CA GLU A 46 10.58 -11.85 6.77
C GLU A 46 9.75 -12.03 5.51
N VAL A 47 8.86 -11.08 5.25
CA VAL A 47 8.07 -11.00 4.02
C VAL A 47 8.40 -9.66 3.36
N ASN A 48 8.98 -9.72 2.16
CA ASN A 48 9.38 -8.55 1.38
C ASN A 48 8.45 -8.35 0.18
N ILE A 49 8.52 -7.20 -0.47
CA ILE A 49 7.88 -7.01 -1.77
C ILE A 49 8.83 -7.46 -2.90
N ASP A 50 8.33 -8.31 -3.79
CA ASP A 50 8.94 -8.56 -5.09
C ASP A 50 8.66 -7.37 -6.01
N TYR A 51 9.59 -6.40 -6.03
CA TYR A 51 9.44 -5.16 -6.82
C TYR A 51 9.45 -5.39 -8.33
N ASN A 52 10.00 -6.50 -8.82
CA ASN A 52 9.89 -6.88 -10.23
C ASN A 52 8.44 -7.27 -10.56
N ARG A 53 7.81 -8.09 -9.72
CA ARG A 53 6.38 -8.41 -9.82
C ARG A 53 5.52 -7.18 -9.64
N TYR A 54 5.76 -6.40 -8.60
CA TYR A 54 4.99 -5.19 -8.30
C TYR A 54 5.00 -4.21 -9.47
N GLY A 55 6.17 -3.97 -10.08
CA GLY A 55 6.27 -3.11 -11.26
C GLY A 55 5.52 -3.64 -12.49
N LYS A 56 5.44 -4.96 -12.67
CA LYS A 56 4.67 -5.57 -13.77
C LYS A 56 3.17 -5.53 -13.51
N GLU A 57 2.74 -5.76 -12.27
CA GLU A 57 1.34 -5.60 -11.83
C GLU A 57 0.86 -4.17 -12.03
N ILE A 58 1.67 -3.17 -11.65
CA ILE A 58 1.37 -1.76 -11.85
C ILE A 58 1.23 -1.43 -13.35
N LYS A 59 2.11 -1.94 -14.22
CA LYS A 59 1.98 -1.76 -15.68
C LYS A 59 0.69 -2.35 -16.23
N LEU A 60 0.26 -3.50 -15.74
CA LEU A 60 -0.99 -4.13 -16.14
C LEU A 60 -2.20 -3.34 -15.63
N TRP A 61 -2.13 -2.85 -14.39
CA TRP A 61 -3.16 -2.04 -13.72
C TRP A 61 -3.54 -0.79 -14.49
N LYS A 62 -2.61 -0.20 -15.25
CA LYS A 62 -2.89 0.91 -16.19
C LYS A 62 -4.16 0.71 -17.00
N TYR A 63 -4.44 -0.52 -17.41
CA TYR A 63 -5.52 -0.87 -18.32
C TYR A 63 -6.85 -1.21 -17.63
N TYR A 64 -6.89 -1.51 -16.33
CA TYR A 64 -8.13 -1.87 -15.63
C TYR A 64 -8.42 -1.00 -14.39
N ARG A 65 -7.61 0.03 -14.15
CA ARG A 65 -7.69 0.90 -12.97
C ARG A 65 -9.06 1.54 -12.75
N HIS A 66 -9.46 1.63 -11.47
CA HIS A 66 -10.66 2.34 -11.03
C HIS A 66 -10.32 3.73 -10.45
N GLY A 67 -9.90 4.65 -11.33
CA GLY A 67 -9.58 6.04 -10.97
C GLY A 67 -8.20 6.49 -11.45
N GLU A 68 -7.83 7.71 -11.06
CA GLU A 68 -6.54 8.31 -11.40
C GLU A 68 -5.89 8.93 -10.16
N ASN A 69 -4.58 8.76 -10.03
CA ASN A 69 -3.75 9.40 -9.02
C ASN A 69 -2.47 9.86 -9.70
N SER A 70 -2.14 11.15 -9.64
CA SER A 70 -1.03 11.72 -10.40
C SER A 70 0.33 11.08 -10.09
N SER A 71 0.61 10.78 -8.81
CA SER A 71 1.84 10.12 -8.37
C SER A 71 1.94 8.69 -8.92
N LEU A 72 0.83 7.94 -8.95
CA LEU A 72 0.77 6.59 -9.51
C LEU A 72 0.79 6.58 -11.04
N MET A 73 0.18 7.57 -11.68
CA MET A 73 0.25 7.73 -13.13
C MET A 73 1.68 8.06 -13.58
N ASN A 74 2.41 8.82 -12.76
CA ASN A 74 3.81 9.18 -13.03
C ASN A 74 4.71 7.96 -13.19
N ILE A 75 4.44 6.87 -12.45
CA ILE A 75 5.26 5.65 -12.52
C ILE A 75 4.90 4.69 -13.66
N LEU A 76 3.82 4.96 -14.41
CA LEU A 76 3.37 4.14 -15.54
C LEU A 76 4.05 4.50 -16.87
N GLY A 77 4.90 5.52 -16.90
CA GLY A 77 5.60 6.01 -18.09
C GLY A 77 6.92 6.70 -17.78
N ASP A 78 7.26 7.71 -18.56
CA ASP A 78 8.41 8.57 -18.30
C ASP A 78 8.12 9.45 -17.09
N MET A 79 8.79 9.13 -15.98
CA MET A 79 8.55 9.79 -14.69
C MET A 79 8.98 11.26 -14.73
N ASP A 80 8.05 12.17 -14.46
CA ASP A 80 8.32 13.57 -14.18
C ASP A 80 8.97 13.71 -12.79
N PRO A 81 10.21 14.25 -12.70
CA PRO A 81 10.87 14.52 -11.43
C PRO A 81 10.07 15.42 -10.50
N TYR A 82 9.38 16.44 -11.03
CA TYR A 82 8.62 17.38 -10.22
C TYR A 82 7.46 16.69 -9.52
N ILE A 83 6.69 15.88 -10.24
CA ILE A 83 5.59 15.10 -9.68
C ILE A 83 6.12 14.15 -8.60
N TYR A 84 7.19 13.40 -8.89
CA TYR A 84 7.77 12.44 -7.96
C TYR A 84 8.21 13.08 -6.63
N TRP A 85 8.81 14.27 -6.68
CA TRP A 85 9.36 14.92 -5.49
C TRP A 85 8.35 15.77 -4.71
N HIS A 86 7.34 16.33 -5.39
CA HIS A 86 6.46 17.34 -4.78
C HIS A 86 5.02 16.89 -4.60
N HIS A 87 4.51 15.95 -5.40
CA HIS A 87 3.13 15.49 -5.23
C HIS A 87 3.03 14.49 -4.09
N LYS A 88 1.96 14.63 -3.29
CA LYS A 88 1.60 13.66 -2.26
C LYS A 88 0.96 12.44 -2.91
N ASP A 89 1.25 11.26 -2.36
CA ASP A 89 0.58 10.02 -2.73
C ASP A 89 -0.32 9.59 -1.57
N ASP A 90 -1.60 9.91 -1.66
CA ASP A 90 -2.63 9.60 -0.66
C ASP A 90 -2.95 8.11 -0.54
N THR A 91 -2.51 7.28 -1.49
CA THR A 91 -2.72 5.83 -1.47
C THR A 91 -1.68 5.08 -0.64
N VAL A 92 -0.55 5.73 -0.28
CA VAL A 92 0.57 5.12 0.45
C VAL A 92 0.10 4.33 1.67
N TYR A 93 -0.77 4.94 2.47
CA TYR A 93 -1.20 4.40 3.76
C TYR A 93 -1.95 3.06 3.62
N PHE A 94 -2.69 2.90 2.53
CA PHE A 94 -3.38 1.66 2.21
C PHE A 94 -2.42 0.60 1.64
N ARG A 95 -1.45 1.02 0.82
CA ARG A 95 -0.45 0.11 0.23
C ARG A 95 0.51 -0.46 1.27
N ILE A 96 0.87 0.31 2.29
CA ILE A 96 1.80 -0.14 3.34
C ILE A 96 1.15 -1.08 4.35
N MET A 97 -0.18 -1.10 4.44
CA MET A 97 -0.92 -1.89 5.42
C MET A 97 -0.66 -3.41 5.31
N PRO A 98 -0.74 -4.06 4.13
CA PRO A 98 -0.29 -5.44 3.96
C PRO A 98 1.14 -5.73 4.45
N ILE A 99 2.07 -4.77 4.29
CA ILE A 99 3.47 -4.90 4.71
C ILE A 99 3.57 -4.98 6.24
N ILE A 100 2.85 -4.08 6.93
CA ILE A 100 2.81 -4.02 8.40
C ILE A 100 2.19 -5.30 8.97
N LEU A 101 1.10 -5.77 8.36
CA LEU A 101 0.36 -6.94 8.86
C LEU A 101 1.11 -8.25 8.65
N THR A 102 1.93 -8.37 7.60
CA THR A 102 2.69 -9.59 7.33
C THR A 102 3.96 -9.73 8.18
N ASN A 103 4.57 -8.64 8.61
CA ASN A 103 5.86 -8.69 9.32
C ASN A 103 5.72 -8.50 10.84
N LYS A 104 6.43 -9.33 11.61
CA LYS A 104 6.43 -9.27 13.09
C LYS A 104 7.52 -8.39 13.68
N ASP A 105 8.61 -8.19 12.96
CA ASP A 105 9.72 -7.34 13.37
C ASP A 105 9.59 -6.00 12.65
N TYR A 106 9.59 -4.93 13.44
CA TYR A 106 9.40 -3.56 12.95
C TYR A 106 10.55 -3.09 12.05
N SER A 107 11.78 -3.59 12.22
CA SER A 107 12.90 -3.22 11.35
C SER A 107 12.65 -3.58 9.89
N ILE A 108 12.04 -4.76 9.66
CA ILE A 108 11.60 -5.23 8.34
C ILE A 108 10.45 -4.37 7.83
N VAL A 109 9.45 -4.09 8.69
CA VAL A 109 8.32 -3.22 8.34
C VAL A 109 8.83 -1.87 7.87
N LYS A 110 9.67 -1.20 8.67
CA LYS A 110 10.25 0.12 8.36
C LYS A 110 10.96 0.10 7.01
N ARG A 111 11.84 -0.88 6.80
CA ARG A 111 12.61 -1.02 5.55
C ARG A 111 11.70 -1.19 4.32
N GLU A 112 10.74 -2.11 4.38
CA GLU A 112 9.86 -2.39 3.23
C GLU A 112 8.84 -1.26 2.99
N VAL A 113 8.36 -0.59 4.04
CA VAL A 113 7.52 0.61 3.93
C VAL A 113 8.27 1.73 3.22
N ILE A 114 9.52 2.01 3.59
CA ILE A 114 10.34 3.03 2.92
C ILE A 114 10.49 2.71 1.43
N LYS A 115 10.90 1.47 1.10
CA LYS A 115 11.04 1.05 -0.30
C LYS A 115 9.72 1.20 -1.08
N ASN A 116 8.58 0.88 -0.47
CA ASN A 116 7.28 0.93 -1.12
C ASN A 116 6.81 2.37 -1.38
N ILE A 117 7.11 3.29 -0.47
CA ILE A 117 6.85 4.72 -0.64
C ILE A 117 7.75 5.26 -1.75
N LEU A 118 9.06 5.03 -1.67
CA LEU A 118 10.04 5.49 -2.65
C LEU A 118 9.79 4.96 -4.07
N PHE A 119 9.08 3.83 -4.19
CA PHE A 119 8.65 3.30 -5.47
C PHE A 119 7.67 4.23 -6.21
N THR A 120 6.84 5.02 -5.51
CA THR A 120 5.83 5.90 -6.13
C THR A 120 6.10 7.39 -5.94
N THR A 121 6.71 7.78 -4.82
CA THR A 121 6.97 9.19 -4.49
C THR A 121 8.24 9.36 -3.66
N GLY A 122 8.96 10.45 -3.91
CA GLY A 122 10.06 10.94 -3.09
C GLY A 122 9.65 12.05 -2.12
N ASN A 123 8.35 12.36 -2.03
CA ASN A 123 7.84 13.41 -1.16
C ASN A 123 8.16 13.12 0.32
N ILE A 124 8.91 14.03 0.94
CA ILE A 124 9.44 13.88 2.30
C ILE A 124 8.31 13.82 3.34
N GLU A 125 7.24 14.60 3.15
CA GLU A 125 6.10 14.60 4.08
C GLU A 125 5.38 13.25 4.04
N THR A 126 5.04 12.75 2.84
CA THR A 126 4.41 11.43 2.67
C THR A 126 5.28 10.30 3.23
N LEU A 127 6.60 10.38 3.05
CA LEU A 127 7.55 9.42 3.61
C LEU A 127 7.50 9.37 5.13
N ILE A 128 7.64 10.51 5.79
CA ILE A 128 7.65 10.58 7.26
C ILE A 128 6.26 10.23 7.82
N GLU A 129 5.17 10.69 7.17
CA GLU A 129 3.81 10.38 7.60
C GLU A 129 3.53 8.88 7.51
N GLY A 130 3.91 8.26 6.38
CA GLY A 130 3.75 6.83 6.14
C GLY A 130 4.52 5.99 7.14
N LEU A 131 5.76 6.39 7.49
CA LEU A 131 6.55 5.73 8.53
C LEU A 131 5.89 5.79 9.91
N LEU A 132 5.35 6.96 10.28
CA LEU A 132 4.71 7.14 11.59
C LEU A 132 3.38 6.41 11.68
N LEU A 133 2.56 6.43 10.61
CA LEU A 133 1.34 5.65 10.55
C LEU A 133 1.65 4.14 10.55
N ALA A 134 2.72 3.70 9.89
CA ALA A 134 3.16 2.32 9.96
C ALA A 134 3.57 1.89 11.37
N LYS A 135 4.33 2.75 12.07
CA LYS A 135 4.69 2.53 13.47
C LYS A 135 3.45 2.50 14.36
N LEU A 136 2.54 3.45 14.20
CA LEU A 136 1.32 3.56 14.98
C LEU A 136 0.50 2.27 14.87
N LEU A 137 0.21 1.83 13.65
CA LEU A 137 -0.54 0.58 13.43
C LEU A 137 0.19 -0.63 13.99
N TYR A 138 1.52 -0.71 13.83
CA TYR A 138 2.32 -1.79 14.40
C TYR A 138 2.22 -1.83 15.93
N LEU A 139 2.30 -0.68 16.61
CA LEU A 139 2.16 -0.58 18.07
C LEU A 139 0.75 -0.96 18.54
N LEU A 140 -0.29 -0.53 17.81
CA LEU A 140 -1.68 -0.92 18.06
C LEU A 140 -1.92 -2.43 17.91
N ILE A 141 -1.20 -3.10 17.00
CA ILE A 141 -1.25 -4.56 16.84
C ILE A 141 -0.59 -5.28 18.02
N LEU A 142 0.44 -4.68 18.61
CA LEU A 142 1.16 -5.22 19.75
C LEU A 142 0.48 -4.92 21.10
N ASP A 143 -0.61 -4.15 21.12
CA ASP A 143 -1.25 -3.66 22.35
C ASP A 143 -0.29 -2.84 23.22
N GLU A 144 0.55 -2.04 22.58
CA GLU A 144 1.46 -1.13 23.28
C GLU A 144 0.70 0.02 23.96
N LYS A 145 1.17 0.42 25.15
CA LYS A 145 0.53 1.52 25.92
C LYS A 145 1.15 2.87 25.59
N ASP A 146 2.48 2.95 25.52
CA ASP A 146 3.21 4.20 25.38
C ASP A 146 3.40 4.59 23.89
N ILE A 147 2.31 4.57 23.13
CA ILE A 147 2.32 4.73 21.67
C ILE A 147 2.96 6.06 21.26
N ILE A 148 2.58 7.17 21.90
CA ILE A 148 3.05 8.50 21.53
C ILE A 148 4.55 8.67 21.77
N GLU A 149 5.06 8.20 22.91
CA GLU A 149 6.49 8.28 23.21
C GLU A 149 7.31 7.43 22.24
N LYS A 150 6.85 6.22 21.90
CA LYS A 150 7.53 5.39 20.89
C LYS A 150 7.47 5.96 19.48
N LEU A 151 6.44 6.73 19.14
CA LEU A 151 6.38 7.48 17.89
C LEU A 151 7.37 8.66 17.90
N LYS A 152 7.50 9.37 19.03
CA LYS A 152 8.49 10.44 19.18
C LYS A 152 9.91 9.92 19.05
N GLU A 153 10.22 8.80 19.72
CA GLU A 153 11.50 8.09 19.59
C GLU A 153 11.79 7.72 18.14
N GLU A 154 10.77 7.23 17.41
CA GLU A 154 10.91 6.92 15.98
C GLU A 154 11.30 8.16 15.18
N VAL A 155 10.61 9.29 15.34
CA VAL A 155 10.94 10.53 14.61
C VAL A 155 12.32 11.07 14.99
N ILE A 156 12.65 11.10 16.28
CA ILE A 156 13.94 11.60 16.77
C ILE A 156 15.08 10.75 16.22
N GLY A 157 14.89 9.43 16.18
CA GLY A 157 15.85 8.47 15.67
C GLY A 157 15.98 8.43 14.14
N LEU A 158 15.14 9.14 13.38
CA LEU A 158 15.30 9.23 11.92
C LEU A 158 16.48 10.13 11.57
N SER A 159 17.63 9.54 11.26
CA SER A 159 18.79 10.26 10.70
C SER A 159 18.64 10.46 9.19
N GLN A 160 18.69 11.72 8.73
CA GLN A 160 18.68 12.04 7.30
C GLN A 160 19.87 11.41 6.56
N VAL A 161 21.05 11.37 7.20
CA VAL A 161 22.28 10.85 6.61
C VAL A 161 22.17 9.34 6.41
N GLU A 162 21.84 8.61 7.48
CA GLU A 162 21.64 7.15 7.43
C GLU A 162 20.53 6.78 6.44
N PHE A 163 19.44 7.55 6.43
CA PHE A 163 18.35 7.35 5.48
C PHE A 163 18.83 7.44 4.02
N ILE A 164 19.67 8.42 3.67
CA ILE A 164 20.20 8.51 2.32
C ILE A 164 21.20 7.39 2.03
N GLU A 165 22.08 7.07 2.97
CA GLU A 165 23.06 5.99 2.82
C GLU A 165 22.38 4.64 2.54
N ASP A 166 21.34 4.32 3.30
CA ASP A 166 20.62 3.05 3.22
C ASP A 166 19.65 2.99 2.02
N TYR A 167 19.04 4.12 1.65
CA TYR A 167 17.89 4.11 0.73
C TYR A 167 18.09 4.84 -0.61
N LYS A 168 19.25 5.45 -0.87
CA LYS A 168 19.52 6.19 -2.13
C LYS A 168 19.18 5.41 -3.42
N GLU A 169 19.44 4.10 -3.44
CA GLU A 169 19.26 3.25 -4.62
C GLU A 169 17.79 2.90 -4.90
N TYR A 170 16.90 3.09 -3.91
CA TYR A 170 15.46 2.82 -4.07
C TYR A 170 14.70 4.02 -4.61
N PHE A 171 15.32 5.20 -4.67
CA PHE A 171 14.72 6.34 -5.33
C PHE A 171 14.56 6.09 -6.82
N ARG A 172 13.34 6.25 -7.32
CA ARG A 172 13.04 6.15 -8.76
C ARG A 172 13.55 7.34 -9.55
N ILE A 173 13.68 8.49 -8.89
CA ILE A 173 14.31 9.70 -9.42
C ILE A 173 15.46 10.08 -8.50
N PRO A 174 16.67 10.32 -9.01
CA PRO A 174 17.81 10.70 -8.19
C PRO A 174 17.58 11.98 -7.36
N ILE A 175 18.06 12.01 -6.12
CA ILE A 175 17.95 13.16 -5.19
C ILE A 175 18.52 14.45 -5.80
N LYS A 176 19.54 14.36 -6.66
CA LYS A 176 20.08 15.53 -7.40
C LYS A 176 19.06 16.25 -8.30
N LYS A 177 17.92 15.63 -8.61
CA LYS A 177 16.81 16.26 -9.34
C LYS A 177 15.77 16.91 -8.42
N TYR A 178 15.94 16.79 -7.10
CA TYR A 178 15.16 17.55 -6.12
C TYR A 178 15.49 19.03 -6.25
N ARG A 179 14.46 19.88 -6.37
CA ARG A 179 14.65 21.33 -6.56
C ARG A 179 14.81 22.10 -5.24
N GLY A 180 14.56 21.45 -4.11
CA GLY A 180 14.66 22.03 -2.77
C GLY A 180 15.97 21.67 -2.06
N ASN A 181 16.02 21.98 -0.77
CA ASN A 181 17.14 21.59 0.09
C ASN A 181 16.76 20.33 0.87
N PHE A 182 17.02 19.16 0.28
CA PHE A 182 16.56 17.88 0.82
C PHE A 182 16.95 17.68 2.30
N PRO A 183 18.22 17.88 2.73
CA PRO A 183 18.59 17.77 4.14
C PRO A 183 17.78 18.68 5.07
N VAL A 184 17.62 19.96 4.72
CA VAL A 184 16.89 20.92 5.54
C VAL A 184 15.41 20.58 5.61
N GLU A 185 14.80 20.25 4.49
CA GLU A 185 13.38 19.92 4.43
C GLU A 185 13.07 18.59 5.12
N PHE A 186 13.99 17.63 5.12
CA PHE A 186 13.86 16.39 5.88
C PHE A 186 13.77 16.66 7.39
N GLU A 187 14.70 17.45 7.93
CA GLU A 187 14.70 17.81 9.35
C GLU A 187 13.50 18.70 9.72
N GLN A 188 13.08 19.62 8.84
CA GLN A 188 11.85 20.39 9.04
C GLN A 188 10.62 19.48 9.14
N ASN A 189 10.49 18.48 8.27
CA ASN A 189 9.37 17.53 8.33
C ASN A 189 9.41 16.66 9.59
N LYS A 190 10.59 16.32 10.12
CA LYS A 190 10.71 15.68 11.45
C LYS A 190 10.14 16.57 12.56
N ILE A 191 10.45 17.87 12.56
CA ILE A 191 9.91 18.82 13.54
C ILE A 191 8.37 18.89 13.44
N TYR A 192 7.83 18.97 12.23
CA TYR A 192 6.38 18.94 12.02
C TYR A 192 5.74 17.63 12.50
N GLY A 193 6.41 16.49 12.33
CA GLY A 193 5.98 15.20 12.90
C GLY A 193 5.93 15.23 14.43
N LEU A 194 6.99 15.74 15.08
CA LEU A 194 7.06 15.91 16.53
C LEU A 194 5.99 16.87 17.06
N ASN A 195 5.71 17.96 16.34
CA ASN A 195 4.67 18.91 16.74
C ASN A 195 3.29 18.24 16.77
N ASN A 196 2.96 17.41 15.78
CA ASN A 196 1.72 16.63 15.79
C ASN A 196 1.67 15.64 16.98
N LEU A 197 2.79 14.99 17.30
CA LEU A 197 2.90 14.07 18.45
C LEU A 197 2.85 14.79 19.82
N ASN A 198 3.14 16.10 19.85
CA ASN A 198 2.98 16.97 21.01
C ASN A 198 1.62 17.71 21.01
N LEU A 199 0.68 17.31 20.16
CA LEU A 199 -0.65 17.91 20.03
C LEU A 199 -0.62 19.43 19.76
N SER A 200 0.47 19.89 19.15
CA SER A 200 0.64 21.29 18.73
C SER A 200 0.06 21.49 17.34
N THR A 201 -0.35 22.73 17.03
CA THR A 201 -0.88 23.05 15.69
C THR A 201 0.19 22.83 14.62
N SER A 202 -0.15 22.04 13.61
CA SER A 202 0.70 21.75 12.46
C SER A 202 -0.15 21.74 11.20
N GLN A 203 0.38 22.32 10.11
CA GLN A 203 -0.27 22.35 8.80
C GLN A 203 0.01 21.09 7.97
N LYS A 204 0.86 20.20 8.48
CA LYS A 204 1.28 18.96 7.83
C LYS A 204 0.87 17.75 8.65
N PHE A 205 0.91 16.58 8.01
CA PHE A 205 0.61 15.30 8.64
C PHE A 205 -0.84 15.17 9.16
N GLU A 206 -1.80 15.55 8.31
CA GLU A 206 -3.23 15.52 8.64
C GLU A 206 -3.71 14.12 9.02
N MET A 207 -3.28 13.09 8.29
CA MET A 207 -3.70 11.70 8.51
C MET A 207 -3.15 11.19 9.84
N LEU A 208 -1.89 11.51 10.16
CA LEU A 208 -1.28 11.18 11.43
C LEU A 208 -1.99 11.87 12.60
N ARG A 209 -2.28 13.17 12.47
CA ARG A 209 -2.96 13.94 13.52
C ARG A 209 -4.34 13.36 13.84
N ASP A 210 -5.15 13.12 12.81
CA ASP A 210 -6.46 12.49 12.96
C ASP A 210 -6.34 11.10 13.62
N SER A 211 -5.37 10.29 13.18
CA SER A 211 -5.11 8.97 13.76
C SER A 211 -4.71 9.02 15.24
N ILE A 212 -3.91 10.01 15.65
CA ILE A 212 -3.53 10.23 17.05
C ILE A 212 -4.74 10.64 17.89
N GLU A 213 -5.57 11.54 17.37
CA GLU A 213 -6.80 11.98 18.03
C GLU A 213 -7.79 10.82 18.25
N VAL A 214 -7.92 9.93 17.27
CA VAL A 214 -8.69 8.69 17.39
C VAL A 214 -8.12 7.81 18.52
N VAL A 215 -6.80 7.62 18.57
CA VAL A 215 -6.16 6.71 19.53
C VAL A 215 -6.19 7.25 20.97
N LEU A 216 -5.94 8.54 21.16
CA LEU A 216 -5.84 9.15 22.49
C LEU A 216 -7.20 9.55 23.06
N ASN A 217 -8.06 10.13 22.23
CA ASN A 217 -9.30 10.77 22.68
C ASN A 217 -10.54 9.97 22.28
N ASN A 218 -10.36 8.80 21.65
CA ASN A 218 -11.44 7.95 21.15
C ASN A 218 -12.42 8.70 20.22
N LYS A 219 -11.94 9.72 19.51
CA LYS A 219 -12.74 10.50 18.57
C LYS A 219 -13.12 9.67 17.34
N ALA A 220 -14.14 10.14 16.61
CA ALA A 220 -14.40 9.63 15.27
C ALA A 220 -13.25 10.03 14.33
N GLY A 221 -12.90 9.15 13.39
CA GLY A 221 -11.90 9.47 12.37
C GLY A 221 -12.47 10.40 11.30
N GLU A 222 -11.80 11.50 11.02
CA GLU A 222 -12.15 12.45 9.97
C GLU A 222 -11.57 12.05 8.62
N THR A 223 -10.42 11.39 8.62
CA THR A 223 -9.75 10.85 7.45
C THR A 223 -10.07 9.37 7.25
N SER A 224 -9.88 8.84 6.04
CA SER A 224 -10.10 7.42 5.79
C SER A 224 -9.19 6.52 6.64
N ILE A 225 -7.97 6.96 6.97
CA ILE A 225 -7.06 6.21 7.84
C ILE A 225 -7.49 6.29 9.31
N GLY A 226 -7.89 7.47 9.78
CA GLY A 226 -8.45 7.60 11.13
C GLY A 226 -9.70 6.73 11.31
N ARG A 227 -10.59 6.66 10.30
CA ARG A 227 -11.75 5.75 10.31
C ARG A 227 -11.33 4.29 10.38
N CYS A 228 -10.35 3.87 9.59
CA CYS A 228 -9.81 2.50 9.65
C CYS A 228 -9.23 2.16 11.04
N ILE A 229 -8.53 3.10 11.67
CA ILE A 229 -7.98 2.92 13.02
C ILE A 229 -9.11 2.87 14.06
N LYS A 230 -10.12 3.73 13.93
CA LYS A 230 -11.28 3.75 14.81
C LYS A 230 -12.01 2.41 14.78
N ASP A 231 -12.29 1.89 13.59
CA ASP A 231 -12.91 0.57 13.40
C ASP A 231 -12.09 -0.57 14.00
N TYR A 232 -10.76 -0.48 13.92
CA TYR A 232 -9.87 -1.43 14.57
C TYR A 232 -9.96 -1.38 16.11
N ILE A 233 -9.98 -0.18 16.69
CA ILE A 233 -10.03 0.05 18.15
C ILE A 233 -11.38 -0.38 18.73
N ASP A 234 -12.48 0.00 18.07
CA ASP A 234 -13.84 -0.29 18.55
C ASP A 234 -14.20 -1.78 18.47
N ASP A 235 -13.33 -2.61 17.90
CA ASP A 235 -13.61 -4.01 17.61
C ASP A 235 -14.90 -4.15 16.77
N ASN A 236 -15.09 -3.22 15.82
CA ASN A 236 -16.21 -3.29 14.92
C ASN A 236 -16.05 -4.53 14.04
N ALA A 237 -17.14 -5.27 13.88
CA ALA A 237 -17.17 -6.54 13.21
C ALA A 237 -17.20 -6.34 11.68
N VAL A 238 -16.23 -5.58 11.14
CA VAL A 238 -16.12 -5.22 9.71
C VAL A 238 -16.19 -6.45 8.81
N GLY A 239 -15.75 -7.60 9.30
CA GLY A 239 -15.81 -8.87 8.56
C GLY A 239 -17.20 -9.40 8.23
N TYR A 240 -18.25 -8.96 8.92
CA TYR A 240 -19.63 -9.35 8.61
C TYR A 240 -20.27 -8.51 7.51
N PHE A 241 -19.62 -7.43 7.07
CA PHE A 241 -20.18 -6.50 6.09
C PHE A 241 -19.83 -6.83 4.63
N PHE A 242 -18.91 -7.78 4.40
CA PHE A 242 -18.60 -8.23 3.05
C PHE A 242 -19.50 -9.40 2.66
N PRO A 243 -20.36 -9.26 1.64
CA PRO A 243 -21.06 -10.39 1.05
C PRO A 243 -20.13 -11.27 0.19
N ASP A 244 -18.92 -10.79 -0.14
CA ASP A 244 -17.93 -11.47 -0.98
C ASP A 244 -16.79 -12.07 -0.14
N ASP A 245 -16.56 -13.37 -0.28
CA ASP A 245 -15.49 -14.11 0.37
C ASP A 245 -14.08 -13.62 -0.03
N HIS A 246 -13.93 -12.91 -1.16
CA HIS A 246 -12.63 -12.50 -1.69
C HIS A 246 -11.76 -11.70 -0.71
N TYR A 247 -12.29 -10.64 -0.09
CA TYR A 247 -11.53 -9.78 0.83
C TYR A 247 -11.18 -10.50 2.14
N ILE A 248 -12.04 -11.43 2.57
CA ILE A 248 -11.79 -12.30 3.71
C ILE A 248 -10.63 -13.25 3.40
N GLU A 249 -10.60 -13.85 2.20
CA GLU A 249 -9.51 -14.72 1.76
C GLU A 249 -8.17 -13.98 1.62
N LEU A 250 -8.16 -12.74 1.12
CA LEU A 250 -6.96 -11.90 1.12
C LEU A 250 -6.43 -11.65 2.54
N SER A 251 -7.33 -11.40 3.49
CA SER A 251 -6.96 -11.20 4.89
C SER A 251 -6.43 -12.49 5.55
N LYS A 252 -7.01 -13.64 5.22
CA LYS A 252 -6.48 -14.96 5.62
C LYS A 252 -5.11 -15.24 5.00
N TYR A 253 -4.90 -14.88 3.74
CA TYR A 253 -3.62 -15.01 3.05
C TYR A 253 -2.52 -14.20 3.75
N ILE A 254 -2.80 -12.93 4.08
CA ILE A 254 -1.87 -12.06 4.84
C ILE A 254 -1.54 -12.66 6.22
N TYR A 255 -2.54 -13.19 6.92
CA TYR A 255 -2.30 -13.88 8.18
C TYR A 255 -1.42 -15.12 8.02
N ASN A 256 -1.61 -15.91 6.96
CA ASN A 256 -0.79 -17.10 6.69
C ASN A 256 0.66 -16.74 6.33
N LEU A 257 0.88 -15.64 5.58
CA LEU A 257 2.22 -15.08 5.35
C LEU A 257 2.90 -14.72 6.68
N ARG A 258 2.20 -13.98 7.57
CA ARG A 258 2.71 -13.62 8.90
C ARG A 258 3.10 -14.82 9.75
N LYS A 259 2.41 -15.95 9.56
CA LYS A 259 2.67 -17.20 10.29
C LYS A 259 3.73 -18.09 9.63
N GLY A 260 4.30 -17.69 8.47
CA GLY A 260 5.27 -18.51 7.73
C GLY A 260 4.65 -19.79 7.17
N ARG A 261 3.34 -19.77 6.86
CA ARG A 261 2.59 -20.96 6.40
C ARG A 261 2.55 -21.10 4.89
N ILE A 262 3.17 -20.19 4.15
CA ILE A 262 3.18 -20.19 2.69
C ILE A 262 4.58 -20.51 2.22
N ASN A 263 4.70 -21.54 1.38
CA ASN A 263 5.97 -21.92 0.78
C ASN A 263 6.39 -20.85 -0.25
N PRO A 264 7.57 -20.20 -0.10
CA PRO A 264 8.08 -19.23 -1.06
C PRO A 264 8.12 -19.75 -2.50
N GLN A 265 8.49 -21.02 -2.71
CA GLN A 265 8.59 -21.61 -4.05
C GLN A 265 7.23 -21.68 -4.76
N ALA A 266 6.13 -21.84 -4.02
CA ALA A 266 4.79 -21.87 -4.59
C ALA A 266 4.34 -20.50 -5.14
N LEU A 267 5.01 -19.42 -4.71
CA LEU A 267 4.72 -18.06 -5.16
C LEU A 267 5.69 -17.56 -6.22
N LYS A 268 6.84 -18.23 -6.42
CA LYS A 268 7.89 -17.80 -7.35
C LYS A 268 7.41 -17.86 -8.79
N ILE A 269 7.75 -16.84 -9.58
CA ILE A 269 7.53 -16.80 -11.03
C ILE A 269 8.92 -16.86 -11.66
N GLU A 270 9.26 -17.99 -12.28
CA GLU A 270 10.56 -18.17 -12.93
C GLU A 270 10.67 -17.31 -14.19
N GLU A 271 9.64 -17.35 -15.03
CA GLU A 271 9.55 -16.58 -16.26
C GLU A 271 8.20 -15.87 -16.35
N TYR A 272 8.22 -14.61 -16.79
CA TYR A 272 7.03 -13.79 -16.93
C TYR A 272 6.49 -13.85 -18.36
N ILE A 273 5.40 -14.61 -18.52
CA ILE A 273 4.60 -14.69 -19.74
C ILE A 273 3.48 -13.64 -19.63
N LEU A 274 3.67 -12.50 -20.30
CA LEU A 274 2.79 -11.32 -20.22
C LEU A 274 2.24 -10.94 -21.60
N PRO A 275 1.41 -11.79 -22.24
CA PRO A 275 0.84 -11.47 -23.54
C PRO A 275 -0.06 -10.22 -23.45
N ASP A 276 -0.08 -9.41 -24.51
CA ASP A 276 -1.04 -8.31 -24.63
C ASP A 276 -2.47 -8.88 -24.57
N VAL A 277 -3.23 -8.53 -23.53
CA VAL A 277 -4.58 -9.04 -23.31
C VAL A 277 -5.55 -8.61 -24.41
N PHE A 278 -5.25 -7.53 -25.14
CA PHE A 278 -6.09 -6.99 -26.21
C PHE A 278 -5.96 -7.77 -27.53
N GLN A 279 -5.00 -8.70 -27.64
CA GLN A 279 -4.81 -9.51 -28.85
C GLN A 279 -5.78 -10.70 -28.95
N PHE A 280 -6.35 -11.14 -27.83
CA PHE A 280 -7.23 -12.32 -27.77
C PHE A 280 -8.68 -11.98 -28.17
N ASN A 281 -9.38 -12.96 -28.74
CA ASN A 281 -10.79 -12.89 -29.15
C ASN A 281 -11.73 -13.43 -28.07
N GLU A 282 -13.02 -13.11 -28.20
CA GLU A 282 -14.04 -13.61 -27.28
C GLU A 282 -14.06 -15.15 -27.24
N GLY A 283 -14.13 -15.72 -26.03
CA GLY A 283 -14.09 -17.16 -25.81
C GLY A 283 -12.69 -17.75 -25.69
N GLU A 284 -11.64 -17.07 -26.17
CA GLU A 284 -10.26 -17.56 -26.09
C GLU A 284 -9.76 -17.62 -24.64
N VAL A 285 -8.93 -18.62 -24.38
CA VAL A 285 -8.29 -18.87 -23.10
C VAL A 285 -6.79 -18.76 -23.28
N PHE A 286 -6.14 -18.04 -22.37
CA PHE A 286 -4.69 -17.84 -22.40
C PHE A 286 -4.10 -17.91 -20.99
N TYR A 287 -2.78 -18.04 -20.91
CA TYR A 287 -2.04 -17.95 -19.67
C TYR A 287 -1.34 -16.59 -19.58
N HIS A 288 -1.45 -15.94 -18.43
CA HIS A 288 -0.75 -14.70 -18.12
C HIS A 288 -0.18 -14.80 -16.70
N SER A 289 1.13 -14.63 -16.51
CA SER A 289 1.78 -14.90 -15.21
C SER A 289 1.18 -14.14 -14.02
N LEU A 290 0.59 -12.96 -14.25
CA LEU A 290 -0.05 -12.15 -13.19
C LEU A 290 -1.55 -12.42 -12.98
N LEU A 291 -2.24 -12.94 -14.01
CA LEU A 291 -3.70 -13.20 -13.97
C LEU A 291 -4.01 -14.70 -13.88
N ASN A 292 -2.99 -15.53 -14.05
CA ASN A 292 -3.09 -16.98 -14.23
C ASN A 292 -3.92 -17.32 -15.50
N LYS A 293 -4.50 -18.52 -15.56
CA LYS A 293 -5.41 -18.93 -16.63
C LYS A 293 -6.57 -17.93 -16.71
N SER A 294 -6.68 -17.29 -17.87
CA SER A 294 -7.62 -16.21 -18.14
C SER A 294 -8.48 -16.54 -19.36
N LYS A 295 -9.73 -16.09 -19.34
CA LYS A 295 -10.67 -16.24 -20.47
C LYS A 295 -11.25 -14.88 -20.84
N VAL A 296 -11.24 -14.55 -22.13
CA VAL A 296 -11.96 -13.39 -22.64
C VAL A 296 -13.44 -13.71 -22.66
N ILE A 297 -14.22 -12.99 -21.85
CA ILE A 297 -15.67 -13.14 -21.74
C ILE A 297 -16.37 -12.30 -22.80
N LYS A 298 -15.85 -11.10 -23.07
CA LYS A 298 -16.43 -10.18 -24.03
C LYS A 298 -15.36 -9.23 -24.54
N LYS A 299 -15.43 -8.87 -25.82
CA LYS A 299 -14.57 -7.87 -26.43
C LYS A 299 -15.41 -6.87 -27.24
N GLU A 300 -15.28 -5.61 -26.91
CA GLU A 300 -16.01 -4.52 -27.54
C GLU A 300 -15.05 -3.51 -28.12
N LYS A 301 -15.39 -2.97 -29.29
CA LYS A 301 -14.75 -1.79 -29.85
C LYS A 301 -15.77 -0.67 -29.83
N VAL A 302 -15.49 0.36 -29.03
CA VAL A 302 -16.35 1.55 -28.87
C VAL A 302 -15.51 2.75 -29.25
N ASP A 303 -15.85 3.41 -30.35
CA ASP A 303 -15.05 4.48 -30.96
C ASP A 303 -13.59 4.02 -31.20
N ASP A 304 -12.62 4.76 -30.63
CA ASP A 304 -11.19 4.47 -30.68
C ASP A 304 -10.69 3.59 -29.51
N ARG A 305 -11.60 3.11 -28.64
CA ARG A 305 -11.25 2.32 -27.45
C ARG A 305 -11.53 0.84 -27.65
N ILE A 306 -10.64 0.01 -27.12
CA ILE A 306 -10.85 -1.44 -27.04
C ILE A 306 -11.14 -1.81 -25.60
N ILE A 307 -12.30 -2.42 -25.35
CA ILE A 307 -12.72 -2.90 -24.04
C ILE A 307 -12.71 -4.43 -24.05
N VAL A 308 -12.02 -5.04 -23.09
CA VAL A 308 -11.92 -6.50 -22.95
C VAL A 308 -12.31 -6.89 -21.53
N PHE A 309 -13.31 -7.76 -21.41
CA PHE A 309 -13.71 -8.34 -20.14
C PHE A 309 -13.03 -9.69 -19.97
N ILE A 310 -12.24 -9.84 -18.91
CA ILE A 310 -11.40 -11.01 -18.67
C ILE A 310 -11.78 -11.65 -17.35
N ASN A 311 -12.20 -12.91 -17.39
CA ASN A 311 -12.37 -13.71 -16.19
C ASN A 311 -11.06 -14.45 -15.88
N SER A 312 -10.62 -14.36 -14.63
CA SER A 312 -9.37 -14.95 -14.16
C SER A 312 -9.56 -15.58 -12.78
N LYS A 313 -8.51 -16.22 -12.24
CA LYS A 313 -8.56 -16.74 -10.87
C LYS A 313 -8.82 -15.64 -9.82
N SER A 314 -8.39 -14.41 -10.10
CA SER A 314 -8.55 -13.26 -9.19
C SER A 314 -9.87 -12.52 -9.38
N GLY A 315 -10.72 -12.94 -10.32
CA GLY A 315 -12.02 -12.33 -10.59
C GLY A 315 -12.17 -11.81 -12.02
N LEU A 316 -13.24 -11.04 -12.23
CA LEU A 316 -13.58 -10.40 -13.49
C LEU A 316 -12.92 -9.02 -13.58
N TYR A 317 -12.15 -8.80 -14.63
CA TYR A 317 -11.49 -7.54 -14.93
C TYR A 317 -12.10 -6.90 -16.17
N ARG A 318 -12.18 -5.56 -16.17
CA ARG A 318 -12.54 -4.76 -17.34
C ARG A 318 -11.31 -3.98 -17.80
N PHE A 319 -10.66 -4.47 -18.84
CA PHE A 319 -9.50 -3.83 -19.47
C PHE A 319 -9.96 -2.84 -20.54
N THR A 320 -9.31 -1.67 -20.61
CA THR A 320 -9.55 -0.62 -21.60
C THR A 320 -8.21 -0.14 -22.17
N LYS A 321 -8.10 -0.09 -23.50
CA LYS A 321 -6.96 0.46 -24.25
C LYS A 321 -7.39 1.67 -25.04
#